data_AF-A0A1E3P8Z6-F1
#
_entry.id   AF-A0A1E3P8Z6-F1
#
_cell.length_a   1.000
_cell.length_b   1.000
_cell.length_c   1.000
_cell.angle_alpha   90.00
_cell.angle_beta   90.00
_cell.angle_gamma   90.00
#
_symmetry.space_group_name_H-M   'P 1'
#
loop_
_entity.id
_entity.type
_entity.pdbx_description
1 polymer ?
#
loop_
_entity_poly.entity_id
_entity_poly.type
_entity_poly.pdbx_seq_one_letter_code
_entity_poly.pdbx_strand_id
1 'polypeptide(L)'
;MPPKKTPKIPKFPKKSSPSPSAPTLITANDYLDHGVEEEESGDRWIISDLSKSLRFYQRAYENYIEAINKDSTLVDAYYNANRLLYHVWEVYNTVPPSHLKNVDGCDVVKYSLREIKDKHEFVVNKFDEAGLTWEMYYNLILINTELIENEDVVGIDAVLKSCEDATVLMGKVLDYQLIELDSFLKRLENPEYEEEGKEDENEDNFDVVEQITPSVVLDSIITGAKFVQASYEFCDNYIQINALKNFFQSSGFEARLQQVLQLLLSKFTVENNAQDEFNLNFKNEEIESVKLVNHSISAFFINDFEQLVNHWKTLGNELDKSPSRFMAEADCFQSFKDRIDSITSEQQWVLINHINANLKKAQELVKEELTIHIQDKTNEVSSKVSKIIEILLSRADNELLRSSLQDLESSAKNRDVLRQNTVNLLKSGLNMGNTNCGLRETISDKLKREKLRRECVVRLVVLTKEQFTEQDLIRNLGMDHYMKEVDDLKNNELYRAYFT
;
A
#
# COMPACT_ATOMS: atom_id res chain seq x y z
N MET A 1 -3.73 -4.03 3.67
CA MET A 1 -2.69 -3.09 4.14
C MET A 1 -2.94 -2.76 5.61
N PRO A 2 -2.09 -3.19 6.54
CA PRO A 2 -1.97 -2.48 7.80
C PRO A 2 -1.63 -1.01 7.49
N PRO A 3 -1.99 -0.04 8.35
CA PRO A 3 -1.53 1.33 8.15
C PRO A 3 -0.01 1.28 8.01
N LYS A 4 0.51 1.72 6.85
CA LYS A 4 1.93 2.05 6.72
C LYS A 4 2.19 2.97 7.91
N LYS A 5 2.95 2.51 8.91
CA LYS A 5 3.47 3.41 9.91
C LYS A 5 4.31 4.38 9.09
N THR A 6 3.79 5.57 8.84
CA THR A 6 4.58 6.69 8.38
C THR A 6 5.86 6.66 9.23
N PRO A 7 7.05 6.55 8.62
CA PRO A 7 8.30 6.58 9.35
C PRO A 7 8.24 7.72 10.35
N LYS A 8 8.54 7.44 11.62
CA LYS A 8 8.60 8.51 12.62
C LYS A 8 9.78 9.40 12.24
N ILE A 9 9.48 10.54 11.65
CA ILE A 9 10.45 11.59 11.32
C ILE A 9 11.30 11.88 12.58
N PRO A 10 12.65 11.81 12.49
CA PRO A 10 13.53 12.25 13.56
C PRO A 10 13.27 13.71 13.90
N LYS A 11 13.14 14.01 15.19
CA LYS A 11 12.90 15.36 15.68
C LYS A 11 14.18 16.19 15.54
N PHE A 12 14.17 17.27 14.77
CA PHE A 12 15.21 18.29 14.86
C PHE A 12 15.22 18.94 16.26
N PRO A 13 16.41 19.23 16.84
CA PRO A 13 16.50 19.93 18.10
C PRO A 13 15.99 21.37 17.96
N LYS A 14 15.05 21.74 18.83
CA LYS A 14 14.51 23.10 18.92
C LYS A 14 15.62 24.11 19.22
N LYS A 15 15.90 25.02 18.28
CA LYS A 15 16.40 26.37 18.63
C LYS A 15 15.21 27.22 19.04
N SER A 16 14.93 27.30 20.35
CA SER A 16 14.02 28.32 20.87
C SER A 16 14.69 29.69 20.75
N SER A 17 14.34 30.44 19.71
CA SER A 17 14.61 31.88 19.65
C SER A 17 13.30 32.64 19.36
N PRO A 18 13.13 33.83 19.96
CA PRO A 18 11.86 34.56 19.95
C PRO A 18 11.56 35.05 18.53
N SER A 19 10.29 34.98 18.13
CA SER A 19 9.78 35.31 16.79
C SER A 19 10.34 36.62 16.23
N PRO A 20 11.17 36.57 15.17
CA PRO A 20 11.43 37.72 14.31
C PRO A 20 10.49 37.67 13.09
N SER A 21 10.38 38.79 12.37
CA SER A 21 9.80 38.83 11.02
C SER A 21 10.26 37.64 10.16
N ALA A 22 9.37 37.10 9.32
CA ALA A 22 9.67 35.96 8.44
C ALA A 22 11.09 36.06 7.86
N PRO A 23 11.95 35.05 8.05
CA PRO A 23 13.34 35.09 7.60
C PRO A 23 13.37 35.37 6.10
N THR A 24 14.23 36.30 5.68
CA THR A 24 14.42 36.56 4.26
C THR A 24 15.22 35.40 3.69
N LEU A 25 14.59 34.54 2.87
CA LEU A 25 15.23 33.40 2.23
C LEU A 25 16.11 33.91 1.07
N ILE A 26 17.41 33.62 1.11
CA ILE A 26 18.39 34.13 0.12
C ILE A 26 19.15 32.99 -0.54
N THR A 27 19.71 32.07 0.26
CA THR A 27 20.57 30.97 -0.18
C THR A 27 19.78 29.71 -0.52
N ALA A 28 20.35 28.78 -1.30
CA ALA A 28 19.67 27.51 -1.61
C ALA A 28 19.29 26.73 -0.33
N ASN A 29 20.17 26.72 0.67
CA ASN A 29 19.91 26.07 1.96
C ASN A 29 18.79 26.75 2.75
N ASP A 30 18.67 28.09 2.71
CA ASP A 30 17.56 28.79 3.38
C ASP A 30 16.21 28.30 2.85
N TYR A 31 16.11 28.10 1.53
CA TYR A 31 14.90 27.58 0.89
C TYR A 31 14.69 26.08 1.19
N LEU A 32 15.76 25.27 1.22
CA LEU A 32 15.68 23.86 1.60
C LEU A 32 15.10 23.71 3.03
N ASP A 33 15.68 24.42 4.00
CA ASP A 33 15.27 24.39 5.41
C ASP A 33 13.83 24.85 5.58
N HIS A 34 13.46 25.96 4.94
CA HIS A 34 12.08 26.46 4.98
C HIS A 34 11.08 25.52 4.31
N GLY A 35 11.51 24.79 3.27
CA GLY A 35 10.72 23.72 2.66
C GLY A 35 10.41 22.61 3.66
N VAL A 36 11.41 22.17 4.44
CA VAL A 36 11.24 21.17 5.50
C VAL A 36 10.28 21.67 6.58
N GLU A 37 10.38 22.92 7.02
CA GLU A 37 9.47 23.50 8.02
C GLU A 37 8.00 23.56 7.54
N GLU A 38 7.79 23.92 6.28
CA GLU A 38 6.47 23.94 5.65
C GLU A 38 5.90 22.51 5.53
N GLU A 39 6.74 21.54 5.18
CA GLU A 39 6.34 20.14 5.09
C GLU A 39 5.93 19.56 6.44
N GLU A 40 6.74 19.74 7.48
CA GLU A 40 6.40 19.33 8.85
C GLU A 40 5.10 19.98 9.31
N SER A 41 4.87 21.22 8.89
CA SER A 41 3.60 21.90 9.15
C SER A 41 2.45 21.21 8.43
N GLY A 42 2.63 20.75 7.20
CA GLY A 42 1.67 19.93 6.47
C GLY A 42 1.31 18.64 7.21
N ASP A 43 2.32 17.91 7.68
CA ASP A 43 2.15 16.65 8.42
C ASP A 43 1.39 16.83 9.73
N ARG A 44 1.48 17.99 10.38
CA ARG A 44 0.65 18.29 11.56
C ARG A 44 -0.83 18.41 11.23
N TRP A 45 -1.18 18.84 10.01
CA TRP A 45 -2.58 19.06 9.61
C TRP A 45 -3.19 17.87 8.89
N ILE A 46 -2.40 16.97 8.28
CA ILE A 46 -2.89 15.87 7.43
C ILE A 46 -3.96 14.99 8.09
N ILE A 47 -3.89 14.81 9.41
CA ILE A 47 -4.83 13.98 10.17
C ILE A 47 -6.21 14.63 10.32
N SER A 48 -6.31 15.97 10.23
CA SER A 48 -7.50 16.74 10.62
C SER A 48 -8.02 17.72 9.57
N ASP A 49 -7.17 18.28 8.72
CA ASP A 49 -7.52 19.28 7.70
C ASP A 49 -6.64 19.10 6.46
N LEU A 50 -7.12 18.26 5.53
CA LEU A 50 -6.46 17.97 4.25
C LEU A 50 -6.23 19.22 3.40
N SER A 51 -7.16 20.18 3.43
CA SER A 51 -7.02 21.39 2.63
C SER A 51 -5.87 22.25 3.13
N LYS A 52 -5.70 22.32 4.44
CA LYS A 52 -4.62 23.06 5.07
C LYS A 52 -3.28 22.38 4.88
N SER A 53 -3.18 21.07 5.09
CA SER A 53 -1.95 20.33 4.80
C SER A 53 -1.54 20.45 3.34
N LEU A 54 -2.47 20.41 2.39
CA LEU A 54 -2.13 20.55 0.96
C LEU A 54 -1.50 21.91 0.64
N ARG A 55 -1.99 23.00 1.25
CA ARG A 55 -1.37 24.33 1.09
C ARG A 55 0.04 24.40 1.67
N PHE A 56 0.31 23.67 2.76
CA PHE A 56 1.65 23.55 3.34
C PHE A 56 2.58 22.77 2.39
N TYR A 57 2.12 21.63 1.87
CA TYR A 57 2.87 20.84 0.90
C TYR A 57 3.15 21.61 -0.40
N GLN A 58 2.20 22.42 -0.88
CA GLN A 58 2.44 23.29 -2.04
C GLN A 58 3.61 24.27 -1.76
N ARG A 59 3.62 24.95 -0.60
CA ARG A 59 4.71 25.86 -0.24
C ARG A 59 6.03 25.14 -0.01
N ALA A 60 6.01 23.96 0.59
CA ALA A 60 7.21 23.13 0.75
C ALA A 60 7.81 22.80 -0.61
N TYR A 61 6.99 22.34 -1.55
CA TYR A 61 7.40 22.04 -2.92
C TYR A 61 7.98 23.26 -3.63
N GLU A 62 7.32 24.42 -3.56
CA GLU A 62 7.82 25.68 -4.13
C GLU A 62 9.20 26.06 -3.57
N ASN A 63 9.40 25.92 -2.27
CA ASN A 63 10.70 26.17 -1.64
C ASN A 63 11.77 25.19 -2.12
N TYR A 64 11.46 23.90 -2.24
CA TYR A 64 12.42 22.93 -2.79
C TYR A 64 12.78 23.23 -4.25
N ILE A 65 11.82 23.66 -5.06
CA ILE A 65 12.09 24.09 -6.45
C ILE A 65 12.98 25.34 -6.48
N GLU A 66 12.75 26.31 -5.60
CA GLU A 66 13.62 27.49 -5.52
C GLU A 66 15.05 27.15 -5.02
N ALA A 67 15.18 26.21 -4.09
CA ALA A 67 16.48 25.68 -3.68
C ALA A 67 17.23 25.05 -4.87
N ILE A 68 16.54 24.22 -5.66
CA ILE A 68 17.07 23.61 -6.90
C ILE A 68 17.48 24.67 -7.94
N ASN A 69 16.67 25.72 -8.10
CA ASN A 69 16.95 26.78 -9.07
C ASN A 69 18.20 27.59 -8.68
N LYS A 70 18.47 27.74 -7.37
CA LYS A 70 19.64 28.44 -6.84
C LYS A 70 20.88 27.57 -6.84
N ASP A 71 20.73 26.29 -6.53
CA ASP A 71 21.80 25.30 -6.59
C ASP A 71 21.28 24.00 -7.20
N SER A 72 21.58 23.82 -8.49
CA SER A 72 21.16 22.64 -9.24
C SER A 72 21.90 21.35 -8.86
N THR A 73 22.90 21.44 -7.96
CA THR A 73 23.69 20.32 -7.45
C THR A 73 23.19 19.82 -6.08
N LEU A 74 22.24 20.53 -5.45
CA LEU A 74 21.71 20.20 -4.13
C LEU A 74 20.74 19.00 -4.20
N VAL A 75 21.26 17.79 -4.03
CA VAL A 75 20.51 16.53 -4.18
C VAL A 75 19.33 16.44 -3.21
N ASP A 76 19.49 16.90 -1.96
CA ASP A 76 18.43 16.84 -0.94
C ASP A 76 17.17 17.62 -1.34
N ALA A 77 17.33 18.75 -2.05
CA ALA A 77 16.20 19.51 -2.55
C ALA A 77 15.41 18.73 -3.61
N TYR A 78 16.10 17.98 -4.48
CA TYR A 78 15.47 17.06 -5.42
C TYR A 78 14.77 15.89 -4.72
N TYR A 79 15.44 15.29 -3.72
CA TYR A 79 14.88 14.22 -2.90
C TYR A 79 13.55 14.64 -2.29
N ASN A 80 13.58 15.75 -1.54
CA ASN A 80 12.45 16.21 -0.77
C ASN A 80 11.29 16.63 -1.68
N ALA A 81 11.57 17.33 -2.79
CA ALA A 81 10.56 17.69 -3.78
C ALA A 81 9.85 16.45 -4.36
N ASN A 82 10.61 15.47 -4.82
CA ASN A 82 10.05 14.31 -5.51
C ASN A 82 9.36 13.32 -4.57
N ARG A 83 9.93 13.08 -3.37
CA ARG A 83 9.28 12.29 -2.32
C ARG A 83 7.98 12.98 -1.86
N LEU A 84 7.98 14.30 -1.72
CA LEU A 84 6.77 15.05 -1.36
C LEU A 84 5.66 14.91 -2.42
N LEU A 85 5.99 14.96 -3.71
CA LEU A 85 5.01 14.73 -4.77
C LEU A 85 4.38 13.33 -4.66
N TYR A 86 5.20 12.31 -4.41
CA TYR A 86 4.68 10.95 -4.22
C TYR A 86 3.78 10.83 -2.98
N HIS A 87 4.18 11.43 -1.85
CA HIS A 87 3.36 11.51 -0.63
C HIS A 87 2.02 12.22 -0.87
N VAL A 88 2.04 13.35 -1.58
CA VAL A 88 0.81 14.07 -1.96
C VAL A 88 -0.07 13.20 -2.87
N TRP A 89 0.51 12.46 -3.82
CA TRP A 89 -0.27 11.55 -4.63
C TRP A 89 -0.92 10.43 -3.79
N GLU A 90 -0.16 9.76 -2.91
CA GLU A 90 -0.67 8.67 -2.06
C GLU A 90 -1.84 9.13 -1.18
N VAL A 91 -1.77 10.35 -0.63
CA VAL A 91 -2.77 10.88 0.30
C VAL A 91 -3.99 11.45 -0.43
N TYR A 92 -3.79 12.13 -1.56
CA TYR A 92 -4.84 12.96 -2.17
C TYR A 92 -5.46 12.38 -3.45
N ASN A 93 -4.86 11.38 -4.10
CA ASN A 93 -5.38 10.82 -5.38
C ASN A 93 -6.84 10.33 -5.28
N THR A 94 -7.28 9.91 -4.10
CA THR A 94 -8.63 9.40 -3.83
C THR A 94 -9.53 10.40 -3.13
N VAL A 95 -9.01 11.57 -2.74
CA VAL A 95 -9.77 12.60 -2.03
C VAL A 95 -10.67 13.34 -3.03
N PRO A 96 -12.00 13.37 -2.81
CA PRO A 96 -12.89 14.09 -3.72
C PRO A 96 -12.60 15.60 -3.71
N PRO A 97 -12.59 16.30 -4.86
CA PRO A 97 -12.33 17.74 -4.92
C PRO A 97 -13.24 18.58 -4.02
N SER A 98 -14.49 18.15 -3.80
CA SER A 98 -15.45 18.83 -2.90
C SER A 98 -14.98 18.91 -1.43
N HIS A 99 -14.04 18.06 -1.03
CA HIS A 99 -13.46 18.04 0.31
C HIS A 99 -12.22 18.94 0.44
N LEU A 100 -11.70 19.45 -0.68
CA LEU A 100 -10.54 20.34 -0.71
C LEU A 100 -11.01 21.79 -0.91
N LYS A 101 -10.95 22.59 0.16
CA LYS A 101 -11.44 23.98 0.19
C LYS A 101 -10.29 24.97 0.22
N ASN A 102 -10.40 26.04 -0.57
CA ASN A 102 -9.38 27.09 -0.67
C ASN A 102 -8.00 26.52 -1.00
N VAL A 103 -7.93 25.68 -2.04
CA VAL A 103 -6.69 25.04 -2.53
C VAL A 103 -6.35 25.55 -3.95
N ASP A 104 -6.88 26.70 -4.33
CA ASP A 104 -6.54 27.37 -5.59
C ASP A 104 -5.03 27.65 -5.62
N GLY A 105 -4.36 27.20 -6.69
CA GLY A 105 -2.90 27.29 -6.83
C GLY A 105 -2.11 26.13 -6.20
N CYS A 106 -2.77 25.14 -5.58
CA CYS A 106 -2.10 23.90 -5.17
C CYS A 106 -1.95 22.94 -6.36
N ASP A 107 -0.91 23.15 -7.17
CA ASP A 107 -0.62 22.32 -8.34
C ASP A 107 0.04 20.97 -8.01
N VAL A 108 0.61 20.80 -6.81
CA VAL A 108 1.23 19.54 -6.39
C VAL A 108 0.29 18.32 -6.44
N VAL A 109 -1.02 18.51 -6.34
CA VAL A 109 -2.02 17.43 -6.43
C VAL A 109 -2.33 17.00 -7.86
N LYS A 110 -1.86 17.75 -8.86
CA LYS A 110 -2.17 17.52 -10.28
C LYS A 110 -1.22 16.54 -10.95
N TYR A 111 -0.07 16.26 -10.34
CA TYR A 111 0.90 15.33 -10.89
C TYR A 111 0.35 13.90 -10.89
N SER A 112 0.36 13.29 -12.06
CA SER A 112 0.08 11.86 -12.22
C SER A 112 1.24 11.01 -11.70
N LEU A 113 0.96 9.75 -11.36
CA LEU A 113 2.00 8.83 -10.88
C LEU A 113 3.14 8.64 -11.90
N ARG A 114 2.83 8.66 -13.20
CA ARG A 114 3.83 8.62 -14.28
C ARG A 114 4.73 9.84 -14.30
N GLU A 115 4.18 11.06 -14.16
CA GLU A 115 4.99 12.28 -14.09
C GLU A 115 5.88 12.31 -12.83
N ILE A 116 5.39 11.75 -11.72
CA ILE A 116 6.17 11.60 -10.48
C ILE A 116 7.32 10.61 -10.71
N LYS A 117 7.06 9.46 -11.36
CA LYS A 117 8.09 8.50 -11.77
C LYS A 117 9.18 9.18 -12.61
N ASP A 118 8.79 9.90 -13.66
CA ASP A 118 9.72 10.58 -14.57
C ASP A 118 10.64 11.55 -13.80
N LYS A 119 10.11 12.26 -12.80
CA LYS A 119 10.90 13.16 -11.94
C LYS A 119 11.89 12.41 -11.06
N HIS A 120 11.51 11.27 -10.48
CA HIS A 120 12.44 10.42 -9.71
C HIS A 120 13.54 9.84 -10.60
N GLU A 121 13.18 9.32 -11.78
CA GLU A 121 14.14 8.79 -12.75
C GLU A 121 15.11 9.86 -13.26
N PHE A 122 14.63 11.09 -13.46
CA PHE A 122 15.51 12.20 -13.82
C PHE A 122 16.62 12.41 -12.79
N VAL A 123 16.31 12.36 -11.50
CA VAL A 123 17.29 12.56 -10.42
C VAL A 123 18.28 11.41 -10.36
N VAL A 124 17.79 10.17 -10.43
CA VAL A 124 18.63 8.97 -10.45
C VAL A 124 19.61 8.97 -11.63
N ASN A 125 19.21 9.51 -12.78
CA ASN A 125 20.07 9.59 -13.96
C ASN A 125 20.96 10.85 -14.00
N LYS A 126 20.62 11.88 -13.22
CA LYS A 126 21.34 13.16 -13.21
C LYS A 126 22.58 13.13 -12.32
N PHE A 127 22.50 12.47 -11.17
CA PHE A 127 23.55 12.49 -10.16
C PHE A 127 24.32 11.17 -10.12
N ASP A 128 25.60 11.27 -9.75
CA ASP A 128 26.42 10.08 -9.52
C ASP A 128 25.90 9.30 -8.30
N GLU A 129 26.10 7.98 -8.31
CA GLU A 129 25.58 7.09 -7.27
C GLU A 129 26.04 7.48 -5.86
N ALA A 130 27.24 8.05 -5.73
CA ALA A 130 27.80 8.50 -4.45
C ALA A 130 27.03 9.67 -3.81
N GLY A 131 26.26 10.42 -4.60
CA GLY A 131 25.45 11.54 -4.11
C GLY A 131 23.98 11.19 -3.85
N LEU A 132 23.54 9.96 -4.15
CA LEU A 132 22.14 9.55 -4.05
C LEU A 132 21.89 8.73 -2.78
N THR A 133 20.79 9.00 -2.07
CA THR A 133 20.37 8.19 -0.91
C THR A 133 19.66 6.91 -1.38
N TRP A 134 19.75 5.85 -0.58
CA TRP A 134 19.06 4.59 -0.88
C TRP A 134 17.54 4.75 -0.96
N GLU A 135 16.99 5.72 -0.21
CA GLU A 135 15.56 6.02 -0.16
C GLU A 135 15.02 6.48 -1.51
N MET A 136 15.84 7.15 -2.34
CA MET A 136 15.45 7.50 -3.71
C MET A 136 15.14 6.26 -4.54
N TYR A 137 16.03 5.26 -4.49
CA TYR A 137 15.83 4.00 -5.19
C TYR A 137 14.62 3.24 -4.62
N TYR A 138 14.48 3.24 -3.29
CA TYR A 138 13.34 2.62 -2.60
C TYR A 138 12.00 3.24 -3.03
N ASN A 139 11.91 4.57 -3.07
CA ASN A 139 10.70 5.29 -3.52
C ASN A 139 10.36 4.98 -4.98
N LEU A 140 11.34 4.86 -5.87
CA LEU A 140 11.10 4.51 -7.26
C LEU A 140 10.56 3.07 -7.40
N ILE A 141 10.98 2.13 -6.54
CA ILE A 141 10.41 0.77 -6.49
C ILE A 141 8.95 0.80 -6.00
N LEU A 142 8.64 1.62 -4.99
CA LEU A 142 7.26 1.80 -4.54
C LEU A 142 6.37 2.37 -5.66
N ILE A 143 6.84 3.41 -6.35
CA ILE A 143 6.12 4.03 -7.47
C ILE A 143 5.89 3.00 -8.59
N ASN A 144 6.89 2.20 -8.94
CA ASN A 144 6.73 1.14 -9.94
C ASN A 144 5.73 0.07 -9.49
N THR A 145 5.74 -0.32 -8.21
CA THR A 145 4.72 -1.23 -7.65
C THR A 145 3.32 -0.67 -7.83
N GLU A 146 3.09 0.59 -7.42
CA GLU A 146 1.79 1.25 -7.52
C GLU A 146 1.34 1.43 -8.98
N LEU A 147 2.24 1.70 -9.92
CA LEU A 147 1.91 1.77 -11.35
C LEU A 147 1.42 0.44 -11.90
N ILE A 148 2.02 -0.68 -11.46
CA ILE A 148 1.58 -2.02 -11.84
C ILE A 148 0.21 -2.33 -11.22
N GLU A 149 0.03 -2.05 -9.92
CA GLU A 149 -1.22 -2.33 -9.20
C GLU A 149 -2.41 -1.49 -9.71
N ASN A 150 -2.18 -0.25 -10.12
CA ASN A 150 -3.24 0.63 -10.63
C ASN A 150 -3.49 0.49 -12.15
N GLU A 151 -2.90 -0.52 -12.81
CA GLU A 151 -2.99 -0.76 -14.26
C GLU A 151 -2.58 0.46 -15.12
N ASP A 152 -1.77 1.36 -14.55
CA ASP A 152 -1.16 2.46 -15.27
C ASP A 152 -0.02 1.99 -16.18
N VAL A 153 0.29 0.69 -16.18
CA VAL A 153 1.21 0.02 -17.10
C VAL A 153 0.43 -0.76 -18.14
N VAL A 154 0.75 -0.56 -19.42
CA VAL A 154 0.02 -1.22 -20.53
C VAL A 154 0.88 -2.34 -21.12
N GLY A 155 0.50 -3.57 -20.81
CA GLY A 155 1.08 -4.79 -21.39
C GLY A 155 2.30 -5.33 -20.65
N ILE A 156 2.55 -6.62 -20.87
CA ILE A 156 3.58 -7.40 -20.16
C ILE A 156 5.01 -6.88 -20.40
N ASP A 157 5.29 -6.30 -21.56
CA ASP A 157 6.62 -5.77 -21.90
C ASP A 157 6.98 -4.57 -20.99
N ALA A 158 6.00 -3.73 -20.66
CA ALA A 158 6.22 -2.59 -19.78
C ALA A 158 6.40 -3.04 -18.32
N VAL A 159 5.71 -4.10 -17.89
CA VAL A 159 5.96 -4.73 -16.58
C VAL A 159 7.35 -5.34 -16.51
N LEU A 160 7.77 -6.09 -17.54
CA LEU A 160 9.13 -6.64 -17.62
C LEU A 160 10.19 -5.54 -17.54
N LYS A 161 9.95 -4.39 -18.19
CA LYS A 161 10.85 -3.24 -18.08
C LYS A 161 10.92 -2.69 -16.66
N SER A 162 9.77 -2.53 -16.00
CA SER A 162 9.74 -2.16 -14.58
C SER A 162 10.46 -3.18 -13.69
N CYS A 163 10.40 -4.48 -14.01
CA CYS A 163 11.11 -5.53 -13.29
C CYS A 163 12.64 -5.46 -13.47
N GLU A 164 13.13 -5.14 -14.67
CA GLU A 164 14.55 -4.85 -14.92
C GLU A 164 15.03 -3.72 -14.03
N ASP A 165 14.32 -2.60 -14.04
CA ASP A 165 14.70 -1.40 -13.31
C ASP A 165 14.64 -1.65 -11.79
N ALA A 166 13.55 -2.26 -11.30
CA ALA A 166 13.38 -2.59 -9.89
C ALA A 166 14.44 -3.57 -9.36
N THR A 167 14.89 -4.53 -10.18
CA THR A 167 15.96 -5.46 -9.79
C THR A 167 17.26 -4.72 -9.48
N VAL A 168 17.65 -3.79 -10.33
CA VAL A 168 18.86 -2.97 -10.16
C VAL A 168 18.71 -2.06 -8.94
N LEU A 169 17.59 -1.35 -8.84
CA LEU A 169 17.31 -0.41 -7.76
C LEU A 169 17.30 -1.10 -6.39
N MET A 170 16.63 -2.24 -6.28
CA MET A 170 16.56 -2.99 -5.02
C MET A 170 17.90 -3.59 -4.63
N GLY A 171 18.73 -3.99 -5.61
CA GLY A 171 20.12 -4.38 -5.36
C GLY A 171 20.89 -3.28 -4.65
N LYS A 172 20.81 -2.04 -5.16
CA LYS A 172 21.45 -0.87 -4.55
C LYS A 172 20.93 -0.58 -3.13
N VAL A 173 19.61 -0.69 -2.92
CA VAL A 173 18.99 -0.51 -1.59
C VAL A 173 19.55 -1.53 -0.60
N LEU A 174 19.53 -2.82 -0.95
CA LEU A 174 19.96 -3.88 -0.04
C LEU A 174 21.46 -3.83 0.23
N ASP A 175 22.27 -3.51 -0.78
CA ASP A 175 23.72 -3.43 -0.60
C ASP A 175 24.09 -2.28 0.36
N TYR A 176 23.49 -1.09 0.18
CA TYR A 176 23.66 0.03 1.12
C TYR A 176 23.20 -0.34 2.53
N GLN A 177 21.97 -0.86 2.66
CA GLN A 177 21.39 -1.19 3.95
C GLN A 177 22.17 -2.28 4.70
N LEU A 178 22.71 -3.27 4.00
CA LEU A 178 23.51 -4.33 4.63
C LEU A 178 24.87 -3.82 5.10
N ILE A 179 25.49 -2.89 4.37
CA ILE A 179 26.74 -2.24 4.79
C ILE A 179 26.48 -1.41 6.06
N GLU A 180 25.47 -0.55 6.03
CA GLU A 180 25.14 0.30 7.19
C GLU A 180 24.66 -0.51 8.40
N LEU A 181 23.94 -1.61 8.19
CA LEU A 181 23.57 -2.54 9.26
C LEU A 181 24.79 -3.22 9.87
N ASP A 182 25.74 -3.69 9.06
CA ASP A 182 26.99 -4.30 9.57
C ASP A 182 27.80 -3.29 10.40
N SER A 183 27.92 -2.06 9.91
CA SER A 183 28.56 -0.96 10.62
C SER A 183 27.85 -0.57 11.92
N PHE A 184 26.51 -0.60 11.93
CA PHE A 184 25.73 -0.41 13.14
C PHE A 184 26.02 -1.51 14.17
N LEU A 185 26.00 -2.78 13.76
CA LEU A 185 26.24 -3.91 14.66
C LEU A 185 27.65 -3.87 15.26
N LYS A 186 28.67 -3.51 14.47
CA LYS A 186 30.05 -3.34 14.97
C LYS A 186 30.15 -2.23 16.01
N ARG A 187 29.44 -1.11 15.83
CA ARG A 187 29.39 -0.01 16.82
C ARG A 187 28.68 -0.42 18.12
N LEU A 188 27.68 -1.31 18.04
CA LEU A 188 27.03 -1.86 19.23
C LEU A 188 27.96 -2.81 19.99
N GLU A 189 28.73 -3.64 19.29
CA GLU A 189 29.69 -4.57 19.90
C GLU A 189 30.94 -3.86 20.43
N ASN A 190 31.38 -2.81 19.75
CA ASN A 190 32.52 -1.99 20.13
C ASN A 190 32.22 -0.49 19.93
N PRO A 191 31.90 0.25 21.01
CA PRO A 191 31.63 1.69 20.94
C PRO A 191 32.82 2.55 20.48
N GLU A 192 34.05 2.02 20.54
CA GLU A 192 35.28 2.68 20.03
C GLU A 192 35.55 2.34 18.56
N TYR A 193 34.61 1.69 17.86
CA TYR A 193 34.74 1.39 16.44
C TYR A 193 34.62 2.67 15.60
N GLU A 194 35.77 3.15 15.10
CA GLU A 194 35.87 4.17 14.05
C GLU A 194 35.96 3.48 12.67
N GLU A 195 35.14 3.91 11.71
CA GLU A 195 35.24 3.41 10.34
C GLU A 195 36.48 4.01 9.65
N GLU A 196 37.40 3.16 9.18
CA GLU A 196 38.53 3.61 8.35
C GLU A 196 38.00 4.25 7.04
N GLY A 197 38.10 5.57 6.92
CA GLY A 197 37.83 6.31 5.67
C GLY A 197 36.58 7.20 5.65
N LYS A 198 35.84 7.36 6.75
CA LYS A 198 34.93 8.49 6.95
C LYS A 198 35.62 9.51 7.86
N GLU A 199 36.43 10.39 7.29
CA GLU A 199 36.89 11.59 8.01
C GLU A 199 35.65 12.43 8.35
N ASP A 200 35.41 12.62 9.65
CA ASP A 200 34.40 13.52 10.20
C ASP A 200 34.69 14.95 9.75
N GLU A 201 34.15 15.38 8.60
CA GLU A 201 34.14 16.80 8.23
C GLU A 201 33.08 17.62 8.99
N ASN A 202 32.36 17.06 9.99
CA ASN A 202 31.47 17.84 10.86
C ASN A 202 31.37 17.27 12.28
N GLU A 203 32.45 17.39 13.08
CA GLU A 203 32.48 17.05 14.52
C GLU A 203 31.47 17.84 15.41
N ASP A 204 30.70 18.78 14.86
CA ASP A 204 29.69 19.58 15.59
C ASP A 204 28.22 19.34 15.16
N ASN A 205 27.97 18.46 14.18
CA ASN A 205 26.60 18.03 13.84
C ASN A 205 26.38 16.60 14.33
N PHE A 206 25.79 16.45 15.51
CA PHE A 206 25.03 15.24 15.87
C PHE A 206 23.76 15.20 14.99
N ASP A 207 23.93 15.07 13.67
CA ASP A 207 22.85 14.73 12.77
C ASP A 207 22.47 13.28 13.08
N VAL A 208 21.23 13.08 13.52
CA VAL A 208 20.67 11.76 13.81
C VAL A 208 20.52 11.03 12.48
N VAL A 209 21.60 10.42 11.98
CA VAL A 209 21.56 9.56 10.80
C VAL A 209 20.57 8.43 11.12
N GLU A 210 19.54 8.28 10.30
CA GLU A 210 18.55 7.22 10.45
C GLU A 210 19.27 5.87 10.36
N GLN A 211 19.34 5.20 11.50
CA GLN A 211 20.13 4.00 11.65
C GLN A 211 19.41 2.81 11.00
N ILE A 212 20.10 2.12 10.09
CA ILE A 212 19.57 0.92 9.47
C ILE A 212 19.53 -0.21 10.50
N THR A 213 18.31 -0.65 10.85
CA THR A 213 18.05 -1.79 11.74
C THR A 213 17.67 -3.03 10.92
N PRO A 214 17.71 -4.24 11.51
CA PRO A 214 17.26 -5.44 10.81
C PRO A 214 15.85 -5.31 10.25
N SER A 215 14.92 -4.66 10.99
CA SER A 215 13.54 -4.43 10.52
C SER A 215 13.47 -3.58 9.26
N VAL A 216 14.33 -2.56 9.11
CA VAL A 216 14.38 -1.72 7.89
C VAL A 216 14.79 -2.55 6.67
N VAL A 217 15.76 -3.45 6.84
CA VAL A 217 16.18 -4.37 5.77
C VAL A 217 15.07 -5.37 5.46
N LEU A 218 14.40 -5.91 6.48
CA LEU A 218 13.28 -6.82 6.31
C LEU A 218 12.10 -6.16 5.58
N ASP A 219 11.76 -4.91 5.92
CA ASP A 219 10.73 -4.13 5.23
C ASP A 219 11.07 -3.91 3.75
N SER A 220 12.35 -3.71 3.43
CA SER A 220 12.83 -3.61 2.05
C SER A 220 12.68 -4.94 1.30
N ILE A 221 12.97 -6.07 1.95
CA ILE A 221 12.72 -7.42 1.39
C ILE A 221 11.23 -7.65 1.16
N ILE A 222 10.36 -7.30 2.12
CA ILE A 222 8.90 -7.40 1.97
C ILE A 222 8.43 -6.55 0.78
N THR A 223 8.99 -5.34 0.64
CA THR A 223 8.67 -4.44 -0.47
C THR A 223 9.07 -5.06 -1.82
N GLY A 224 10.28 -5.61 -1.92
CA GLY A 224 10.74 -6.31 -3.12
C GLY A 224 9.86 -7.53 -3.45
N ALA A 225 9.48 -8.31 -2.44
CA ALA A 225 8.60 -9.46 -2.63
C ALA A 225 7.17 -9.04 -3.05
N LYS A 226 6.64 -7.94 -2.51
CA LYS A 226 5.34 -7.38 -2.95
C LYS A 226 5.40 -6.87 -4.38
N PHE A 227 6.50 -6.26 -4.81
CA PHE A 227 6.69 -5.89 -6.21
C PHE A 227 6.63 -7.13 -7.13
N VAL A 228 7.28 -8.24 -6.73
CA VAL A 228 7.18 -9.52 -7.45
C VAL A 228 5.74 -10.02 -7.48
N GLN A 229 5.04 -9.99 -6.35
CA GLN A 229 3.64 -10.38 -6.26
C GLN A 229 2.75 -9.55 -7.20
N ALA A 230 2.84 -8.21 -7.14
CA ALA A 230 2.09 -7.31 -8.01
C ALA A 230 2.36 -7.57 -9.50
N SER A 231 3.61 -7.87 -9.86
CA SER A 231 3.99 -8.24 -11.23
C SER A 231 3.29 -9.52 -11.70
N TYR A 232 3.17 -10.54 -10.83
CA TYR A 232 2.41 -11.76 -11.15
C TYR A 232 0.90 -11.56 -11.12
N GLU A 233 0.38 -10.66 -10.28
CA GLU A 233 -1.05 -10.28 -10.25
C GLU A 233 -1.49 -9.60 -11.54
N PHE A 234 -0.61 -8.82 -12.17
CA PHE A 234 -0.86 -8.20 -13.48
C PHE A 234 -1.03 -9.22 -14.61
N CYS A 235 -0.59 -10.47 -14.44
CA CYS A 235 -0.63 -11.46 -15.51
C CYS A 235 -2.02 -12.04 -15.72
N ASP A 236 -2.52 -11.96 -16.95
CA ASP A 236 -3.81 -12.52 -17.37
C ASP A 236 -3.75 -14.04 -17.61
N ASN A 237 -2.55 -14.60 -17.83
CA ASN A 237 -2.40 -16.00 -18.20
C ASN A 237 -1.02 -16.58 -17.83
N TYR A 238 -0.91 -17.90 -17.93
CA TYR A 238 0.31 -18.63 -17.57
C TYR A 238 1.50 -18.37 -18.52
N ILE A 239 1.27 -17.88 -19.74
CA ILE A 239 2.38 -17.52 -20.64
C ILE A 239 3.13 -16.32 -20.08
N GLN A 240 2.38 -15.29 -19.64
CA GLN A 240 2.95 -14.10 -19.01
C GLN A 240 3.60 -14.43 -17.65
N ILE A 241 2.98 -15.26 -16.82
CA ILE A 241 3.60 -15.74 -15.56
C ILE A 241 4.94 -16.43 -15.83
N ASN A 242 4.99 -17.32 -16.83
CA ASN A 242 6.24 -18.02 -17.16
C ASN A 242 7.31 -17.06 -17.70
N ALA A 243 6.93 -16.01 -18.42
CA ALA A 243 7.87 -14.97 -18.86
C ALA A 243 8.50 -14.23 -17.67
N LEU A 244 7.68 -13.77 -16.72
CA LEU A 244 8.17 -13.13 -15.49
C LEU A 244 8.99 -14.08 -14.62
N LYS A 245 8.55 -15.33 -14.49
CA LYS A 245 9.30 -16.36 -13.76
C LYS A 245 10.69 -16.57 -14.33
N ASN A 246 10.78 -16.73 -15.66
CA ASN A 246 12.07 -16.88 -16.33
C ASN A 246 12.94 -15.63 -16.13
N PHE A 247 12.34 -14.43 -16.20
CA PHE A 247 13.04 -13.18 -15.92
C PHE A 247 13.61 -13.17 -14.50
N PHE A 248 12.79 -13.35 -13.46
CA PHE A 248 13.22 -13.28 -12.05
C PHE A 248 14.23 -14.38 -11.70
N GLN A 249 14.11 -15.57 -12.32
CA GLN A 249 15.12 -16.62 -12.20
C GLN A 249 16.46 -16.24 -12.85
N SER A 250 16.42 -15.66 -14.05
CA SER A 250 17.63 -15.30 -14.80
C SER A 250 18.35 -14.07 -14.22
N SER A 251 17.62 -13.11 -13.67
CA SER A 251 18.16 -11.91 -13.03
C SER A 251 18.69 -12.19 -11.62
N GLY A 252 18.27 -13.29 -10.99
CA GLY A 252 18.64 -13.64 -9.63
C GLY A 252 17.94 -12.78 -8.56
N PHE A 253 16.91 -12.01 -8.94
CA PHE A 253 16.25 -11.06 -8.05
C PHE A 253 15.63 -11.75 -6.82
N GLU A 254 14.74 -12.72 -7.03
CA GLU A 254 14.11 -13.49 -5.95
C GLU A 254 15.15 -14.25 -5.11
N ALA A 255 16.22 -14.76 -5.76
CA ALA A 255 17.31 -15.45 -5.06
C ALA A 255 18.09 -14.51 -4.13
N ARG A 256 18.31 -13.26 -4.53
CA ARG A 256 18.95 -12.23 -3.70
C ARG A 256 18.08 -11.89 -2.49
N LEU A 257 16.78 -11.63 -2.70
CA LEU A 257 15.83 -11.38 -1.60
C LEU A 257 15.84 -12.52 -0.58
N GLN A 258 15.77 -13.76 -1.07
CA GLN A 258 15.77 -14.95 -0.23
C GLN A 258 17.10 -15.15 0.52
N GLN A 259 18.23 -14.87 -0.12
CA GLN A 259 19.55 -14.96 0.52
C GLN A 259 19.66 -13.98 1.70
N VAL A 260 19.26 -12.72 1.48
CA VAL A 260 19.30 -11.70 2.53
C VAL A 260 18.31 -12.05 3.65
N LEU A 261 17.11 -12.52 3.30
CA LEU A 261 16.13 -12.97 4.29
C LEU A 261 16.66 -14.10 5.17
N GLN A 262 17.30 -15.12 4.58
CA GLN A 262 17.89 -16.22 5.33
C GLN A 262 19.02 -15.74 6.25
N LEU A 263 19.85 -14.80 5.79
CA LEU A 263 20.88 -14.19 6.61
C LEU A 263 20.27 -13.49 7.83
N LEU A 264 19.24 -12.68 7.62
CA LEU A 264 18.56 -11.96 8.70
C LEU A 264 17.88 -12.91 9.68
N LEU A 265 17.09 -13.88 9.21
CA LEU A 265 16.39 -14.84 10.07
C LEU A 265 17.36 -15.76 10.85
N SER A 266 18.56 -16.01 10.31
CA SER A 266 19.58 -16.78 11.04
C SER A 266 20.17 -16.03 12.24
N LYS A 267 19.97 -14.71 12.33
CA LYS A 267 20.57 -13.83 13.34
C LYS A 267 19.55 -13.15 14.26
N PHE A 268 18.41 -12.70 13.72
CA PHE A 268 17.49 -11.78 14.39
C PHE A 268 16.13 -12.43 14.71
N THR A 269 16.15 -13.66 15.22
CA THR A 269 14.95 -14.33 15.75
C THR A 269 15.16 -14.78 17.18
N VAL A 270 14.07 -14.96 17.92
CA VAL A 270 14.12 -15.38 19.32
C VAL A 270 14.84 -16.73 19.50
N GLU A 271 14.72 -17.63 18.53
CA GLU A 271 15.38 -18.93 18.55
C GLU A 271 16.91 -18.82 18.41
N ASN A 272 17.38 -17.87 17.60
CA ASN A 272 18.80 -17.72 17.26
C ASN A 272 19.51 -16.67 18.14
N ASN A 273 18.77 -15.72 18.70
CA ASN A 273 19.26 -14.65 19.56
C ASN A 273 18.31 -14.47 20.76
N ALA A 274 18.37 -15.40 21.72
CA ALA A 274 17.45 -15.41 22.86
C ALA A 274 17.68 -14.27 23.87
N GLN A 275 18.89 -13.70 23.94
CA GLN A 275 19.21 -12.63 24.88
C GLN A 275 18.74 -11.25 24.39
N ASP A 276 18.80 -11.03 23.07
CA ASP A 276 18.33 -9.81 22.38
C ASP A 276 18.57 -8.51 23.15
N GLU A 277 19.81 -8.29 23.59
CA GLU A 277 20.16 -7.20 24.51
C GLU A 277 19.76 -5.81 23.99
N PHE A 278 19.67 -5.67 22.66
CA PHE A 278 19.36 -4.42 21.96
C PHE A 278 17.94 -4.38 21.35
N ASN A 279 17.09 -5.39 21.59
CA ASN A 279 15.75 -5.52 21.01
C ASN A 279 15.74 -5.46 19.46
N LEU A 280 16.67 -6.17 18.83
CA LEU A 280 16.85 -6.24 17.38
C LEU A 280 16.14 -7.43 16.74
N ASN A 281 15.58 -8.36 17.52
CA ASN A 281 14.83 -9.47 16.95
C ASN A 281 13.55 -9.02 16.27
N PHE A 282 13.20 -9.72 15.20
CA PHE A 282 11.94 -9.52 14.51
C PHE A 282 10.75 -9.88 15.39
N LYS A 283 9.69 -9.09 15.27
CA LYS A 283 8.37 -9.45 15.79
C LYS A 283 7.77 -10.55 14.94
N ASN A 284 6.94 -11.38 15.56
CA ASN A 284 6.23 -12.44 14.86
C ASN A 284 5.41 -11.90 13.66
N GLU A 285 4.77 -10.74 13.82
CA GLU A 285 4.01 -10.09 12.73
C GLU A 285 4.85 -9.75 11.49
N GLU A 286 6.12 -9.40 11.67
CA GLU A 286 7.06 -9.10 10.58
C GLU A 286 7.44 -10.38 9.84
N ILE A 287 7.77 -11.45 10.58
CA ILE A 287 8.09 -12.77 10.03
C ILE A 287 6.88 -13.34 9.27
N GLU A 288 5.69 -13.26 9.86
CA GLU A 288 4.45 -13.72 9.24
C GLU A 288 4.13 -12.95 7.96
N SER A 289 4.42 -11.65 7.92
CA SER A 289 4.21 -10.83 6.71
C SER A 289 5.07 -11.31 5.54
N VAL A 290 6.35 -11.63 5.76
CA VAL A 290 7.24 -12.14 4.72
C VAL A 290 6.79 -13.52 4.24
N LYS A 291 6.51 -14.44 5.17
CA LYS A 291 6.04 -15.79 4.82
C LYS A 291 4.76 -15.72 4.00
N LEU A 292 3.83 -14.85 4.36
CA LEU A 292 2.56 -14.71 3.67
C LEU A 292 2.73 -14.24 2.23
N VAL A 293 3.59 -13.25 1.98
CA VAL A 293 3.90 -12.79 0.62
C VAL A 293 4.56 -13.89 -0.20
N ASN A 294 5.56 -14.60 0.36
CA ASN A 294 6.23 -15.72 -0.33
C ASN A 294 5.27 -16.86 -0.71
N HIS A 295 4.33 -17.19 0.19
CA HIS A 295 3.30 -18.20 -0.09
C HIS A 295 2.28 -17.73 -1.11
N SER A 296 1.99 -16.43 -1.15
CA SER A 296 1.13 -15.82 -2.16
C SER A 296 1.79 -15.86 -3.54
N ILE A 297 3.08 -15.49 -3.65
CA ILE A 297 3.89 -15.64 -4.88
C ILE A 297 3.89 -17.10 -5.36
N SER A 298 4.13 -18.04 -4.45
CA SER A 298 4.15 -19.47 -4.77
C SER A 298 2.82 -19.96 -5.36
N ALA A 299 1.69 -19.39 -4.92
CA ALA A 299 0.37 -19.76 -5.39
C ALA A 299 0.13 -19.39 -6.88
N PHE A 300 0.83 -18.39 -7.43
CA PHE A 300 0.70 -18.04 -8.86
C PHE A 300 1.20 -19.14 -9.80
N PHE A 301 2.10 -20.00 -9.33
CA PHE A 301 2.63 -21.11 -10.13
C PHE A 301 1.75 -22.36 -10.11
N ILE A 302 0.67 -22.36 -9.34
CA ILE A 302 -0.25 -23.48 -9.23
C ILE A 302 -1.36 -23.32 -10.28
N ASN A 303 -1.56 -24.36 -11.10
CA ASN A 303 -2.57 -24.38 -12.17
C ASN A 303 -3.69 -25.40 -11.94
N ASP A 304 -3.72 -26.02 -10.76
CA ASP A 304 -4.74 -26.96 -10.35
C ASP A 304 -5.40 -26.51 -9.04
N PHE A 305 -6.73 -26.60 -9.00
CA PHE A 305 -7.51 -26.13 -7.86
C PHE A 305 -7.21 -26.96 -6.59
N GLU A 306 -7.11 -28.28 -6.72
CA GLU A 306 -6.87 -29.15 -5.56
C GLU A 306 -5.46 -28.94 -5.01
N GLN A 307 -4.47 -28.73 -5.88
CA GLN A 307 -3.11 -28.35 -5.48
C GLN A 307 -3.08 -27.00 -4.76
N LEU A 308 -3.85 -26.01 -5.23
CA LEU A 308 -3.90 -24.69 -4.59
C LEU A 308 -4.57 -24.78 -3.21
N VAL A 309 -5.64 -25.57 -3.10
CA VAL A 309 -6.27 -25.88 -1.80
C VAL A 309 -5.30 -26.61 -0.89
N ASN A 310 -4.53 -27.57 -1.41
CA ASN A 310 -3.57 -28.33 -0.62
C ASN A 310 -2.43 -27.43 -0.13
N HIS A 311 -1.89 -26.55 -1.00
CA HIS A 311 -0.90 -25.53 -0.66
C HIS A 311 -1.32 -24.77 0.58
N TRP A 312 -2.48 -24.11 0.57
CA TRP A 312 -2.95 -23.32 1.72
C TRP A 312 -3.34 -24.15 2.95
N LYS A 313 -3.76 -25.41 2.77
CA LYS A 313 -4.06 -26.34 3.89
C LYS A 313 -2.80 -26.77 4.63
N THR A 314 -1.71 -27.06 3.93
CA THR A 314 -0.47 -27.52 4.54
C THR A 314 0.23 -26.43 5.37
N LEU A 315 -0.05 -25.15 5.07
CA LEU A 315 0.49 -24.00 5.80
C LEU A 315 -0.13 -23.78 7.18
N GLY A 316 -1.12 -24.58 7.60
CA GLY A 316 -1.81 -24.41 8.89
C GLY A 316 -0.91 -24.51 10.13
N ASN A 317 0.32 -25.02 9.98
CA ASN A 317 1.34 -25.06 11.03
C ASN A 317 2.45 -24.01 10.85
N GLU A 318 2.55 -23.37 9.69
CA GLU A 318 3.62 -22.41 9.36
C GLU A 318 3.18 -20.95 9.47
N LEU A 319 1.88 -20.71 9.29
CA LEU A 319 1.25 -19.39 9.33
C LEU A 319 0.18 -19.33 10.42
N ASP A 320 0.16 -18.20 11.13
CA ASP A 320 -0.86 -17.91 12.12
C ASP A 320 -2.25 -17.72 11.50
N LYS A 321 -3.28 -18.07 12.27
CA LYS A 321 -4.68 -17.82 11.89
C LYS A 321 -5.01 -16.34 12.06
N SER A 322 -4.59 -15.53 11.10
CA SER A 322 -4.81 -14.09 11.05
C SER A 322 -5.82 -13.69 9.97
N PRO A 323 -6.45 -12.50 10.06
CA PRO A 323 -7.22 -11.95 8.95
C PRO A 323 -6.43 -11.90 7.64
N SER A 324 -5.20 -11.41 7.69
CA SER A 324 -4.32 -11.26 6.52
C SER A 324 -4.10 -12.58 5.80
N ARG A 325 -3.89 -13.68 6.54
CA ARG A 325 -3.75 -15.03 5.96
C ARG A 325 -4.98 -15.43 5.16
N PHE A 326 -6.18 -15.29 5.73
CA PHE A 326 -7.42 -15.69 5.05
C PHE A 326 -7.76 -14.79 3.87
N MET A 327 -7.41 -13.51 3.93
CA MET A 327 -7.58 -12.59 2.81
C MET A 327 -6.63 -12.91 1.66
N ALA A 328 -5.33 -13.08 1.95
CA ALA A 328 -4.35 -13.47 0.93
C ALA A 328 -4.71 -14.81 0.26
N GLU A 329 -5.18 -15.79 1.05
CA GLU A 329 -5.71 -17.03 0.49
C GLU A 329 -6.87 -16.75 -0.49
N ALA A 330 -7.86 -15.95 -0.09
CA ALA A 330 -8.98 -15.57 -0.95
C ALA A 330 -8.52 -14.84 -2.23
N ASP A 331 -7.57 -13.91 -2.11
CA ASP A 331 -7.01 -13.15 -3.23
C ASP A 331 -6.26 -14.08 -4.22
N CYS A 332 -5.49 -15.05 -3.73
CA CYS A 332 -4.85 -16.06 -4.58
C CYS A 332 -5.87 -16.92 -5.34
N PHE A 333 -6.98 -17.30 -4.73
CA PHE A 333 -8.06 -18.04 -5.41
C PHE A 333 -8.82 -17.17 -6.42
N GLN A 334 -8.98 -15.88 -6.16
CA GLN A 334 -9.55 -14.93 -7.12
C GLN A 334 -8.62 -14.78 -8.33
N SER A 335 -7.34 -14.51 -8.09
CA SER A 335 -6.27 -14.51 -9.08
C SER A 335 -6.25 -15.80 -9.93
N PHE A 336 -6.34 -16.96 -9.29
CA PHE A 336 -6.43 -18.26 -9.98
C PHE A 336 -7.67 -18.35 -10.88
N LYS A 337 -8.84 -17.89 -10.40
CA LYS A 337 -10.08 -17.86 -11.17
C LYS A 337 -9.94 -17.01 -12.42
N ASP A 338 -9.33 -15.84 -12.30
CA ASP A 338 -9.29 -14.83 -13.37
C ASP A 338 -8.32 -15.22 -14.50
N ARG A 339 -7.34 -16.09 -14.23
CA ARG A 339 -6.35 -16.56 -15.22
C ARG A 339 -6.71 -17.83 -15.98
N ILE A 340 -7.79 -18.52 -15.61
CA ILE A 340 -8.15 -19.80 -16.23
C ILE A 340 -9.12 -19.53 -17.39
N ASP A 341 -8.62 -19.75 -18.61
CA ASP A 341 -9.33 -19.49 -19.88
C ASP A 341 -10.70 -20.19 -19.99
N SER A 342 -10.86 -21.35 -19.34
CA SER A 342 -12.11 -22.12 -19.39
C SER A 342 -12.43 -22.77 -18.05
N ILE A 343 -13.32 -22.15 -17.30
CA ILE A 343 -13.83 -22.68 -16.04
C ILE A 343 -15.32 -22.98 -16.16
N THR A 344 -15.74 -24.19 -15.75
CA THR A 344 -17.17 -24.55 -15.78
C THR A 344 -17.93 -23.82 -14.67
N SER A 345 -19.26 -23.70 -14.79
CA SER A 345 -20.09 -23.12 -13.73
C SER A 345 -19.94 -23.87 -12.40
N GLU A 346 -19.74 -25.19 -12.42
CA GLU A 346 -19.47 -25.99 -11.22
C GLU A 346 -18.14 -25.61 -10.57
N GLN A 347 -17.08 -25.46 -11.36
CA GLN A 347 -15.77 -25.08 -10.86
C GLN A 347 -15.77 -23.64 -10.33
N GLN A 348 -16.42 -22.70 -11.03
CA GLN A 348 -16.63 -21.33 -10.55
C GLN A 348 -17.39 -21.33 -9.23
N TRP A 349 -18.45 -22.12 -9.11
CA TRP A 349 -19.21 -22.25 -7.87
C TRP A 349 -18.35 -22.74 -6.70
N VAL A 350 -17.50 -23.74 -6.92
CA VAL A 350 -16.60 -24.26 -5.89
C VAL A 350 -15.55 -23.21 -5.48
N LEU A 351 -14.92 -22.53 -6.45
CA LEU A 351 -13.96 -21.45 -6.18
C LEU A 351 -14.59 -20.32 -5.37
N ILE A 352 -15.74 -19.80 -5.81
CA ILE A 352 -16.38 -18.66 -5.15
C ILE A 352 -16.83 -19.05 -3.74
N ASN A 353 -17.26 -20.29 -3.51
CA ASN A 353 -17.54 -20.78 -2.16
C ASN A 353 -16.30 -20.79 -1.27
N HIS A 354 -15.15 -21.22 -1.79
CA HIS A 354 -13.89 -21.25 -1.05
C HIS A 354 -13.43 -19.82 -0.70
N ILE A 355 -13.46 -18.91 -1.67
CA ILE A 355 -13.18 -17.47 -1.47
C ILE A 355 -14.10 -16.91 -0.37
N ASN A 356 -15.42 -17.12 -0.48
CA ASN A 356 -16.37 -16.63 0.52
C ASN A 356 -16.18 -17.24 1.91
N ALA A 357 -15.76 -18.50 2.01
CA ALA A 357 -15.48 -19.14 3.28
C ALA A 357 -14.27 -18.50 3.98
N ASN A 358 -13.21 -18.19 3.23
CA ASN A 358 -12.02 -17.52 3.76
C ASN A 358 -12.31 -16.05 4.11
N LEU A 359 -13.00 -15.31 3.26
CA LEU A 359 -13.42 -13.95 3.56
C LEU A 359 -14.32 -13.88 4.79
N LYS A 360 -15.20 -14.87 5.00
CA LYS A 360 -16.01 -14.94 6.22
C LYS A 360 -15.14 -15.14 7.48
N LYS A 361 -14.15 -16.03 7.45
CA LYS A 361 -13.21 -16.22 8.57
C LYS A 361 -12.40 -14.95 8.84
N ALA A 362 -11.91 -14.29 7.79
CA ALA A 362 -11.24 -13.00 7.90
C ALA A 362 -12.14 -11.97 8.58
N GLN A 363 -13.41 -11.87 8.17
CA GLN A 363 -14.38 -10.96 8.78
C GLN A 363 -14.59 -11.23 10.28
N GLU A 364 -14.69 -12.49 10.68
CA GLU A 364 -14.87 -12.90 12.08
C GLU A 364 -13.68 -12.44 12.92
N LEU A 365 -12.46 -12.70 12.46
CA LEU A 365 -11.23 -12.28 13.15
C LEU A 365 -11.08 -10.75 13.20
N VAL A 366 -11.38 -10.02 12.11
CA VAL A 366 -11.33 -8.54 12.13
C VAL A 366 -12.37 -7.96 13.10
N LYS A 367 -13.52 -8.62 13.29
CA LYS A 367 -14.51 -8.19 14.30
C LYS A 367 -14.03 -8.40 15.72
N GLU A 368 -13.29 -9.47 15.97
CA GLU A 368 -12.64 -9.73 17.27
C GLU A 368 -11.60 -8.63 17.54
N GLU A 369 -10.72 -8.35 16.58
CA GLU A 369 -9.75 -7.24 16.66
C GLU A 369 -10.43 -5.88 16.86
N LEU A 370 -11.51 -5.59 16.12
CA LEU A 370 -12.28 -4.36 16.25
C LEU A 370 -12.81 -4.18 17.68
N THR A 371 -13.28 -5.27 18.30
CA THR A 371 -13.81 -5.22 19.67
C THR A 371 -12.71 -4.80 20.66
N ILE A 372 -11.49 -5.31 20.49
CA ILE A 372 -10.31 -4.93 21.28
C ILE A 372 -9.98 -3.45 21.05
N HIS A 373 -9.88 -3.02 19.79
CA HIS A 373 -9.53 -1.64 19.43
C HIS A 373 -10.56 -0.60 19.90
N ILE A 374 -11.84 -0.95 19.94
CA ILE A 374 -12.91 -0.12 20.52
C ILE A 374 -12.73 0.02 22.03
N GLN A 375 -12.43 -1.08 22.73
CA GLN A 375 -12.19 -1.07 24.18
C GLN A 375 -10.98 -0.22 24.53
N ASP A 376 -9.90 -0.36 23.77
CA ASP A 376 -8.63 0.35 23.95
C ASP A 376 -8.66 1.79 23.42
N LYS A 377 -9.76 2.20 22.75
CA LYS A 377 -9.95 3.52 22.16
C LYS A 377 -8.80 3.91 21.23
N THR A 378 -8.32 2.97 20.43
CA THR A 378 -7.24 3.22 19.47
C THR A 378 -7.75 4.00 18.24
N ASN A 379 -6.84 4.57 17.45
CA ASN A 379 -7.16 5.16 16.15
C ASN A 379 -7.46 4.09 15.07
N GLU A 380 -7.16 2.82 15.32
CA GLU A 380 -7.36 1.70 14.39
C GLU A 380 -8.83 1.30 14.19
N VAL A 381 -9.76 1.84 14.99
CA VAL A 381 -11.20 1.49 14.90
C VAL A 381 -11.75 1.74 13.50
N SER A 382 -11.44 2.88 12.89
CA SER A 382 -11.94 3.21 11.54
C SER A 382 -11.31 2.33 10.45
N SER A 383 -10.03 2.01 10.58
CA SER A 383 -9.32 1.07 9.70
C SER A 383 -9.96 -0.33 9.72
N LYS A 384 -10.24 -0.87 10.93
CA LYS A 384 -10.91 -2.17 11.09
C LYS A 384 -12.36 -2.16 10.57
N VAL A 385 -13.11 -1.09 10.83
CA VAL A 385 -14.47 -0.90 10.27
C VAL A 385 -14.43 -0.89 8.75
N SER A 386 -13.53 -0.12 8.14
CA SER A 386 -13.35 -0.06 6.69
C SER A 386 -12.99 -1.43 6.10
N LYS A 387 -12.07 -2.15 6.75
CA LYS A 387 -11.68 -3.51 6.35
C LYS A 387 -12.86 -4.50 6.39
N ILE A 388 -13.75 -4.41 7.38
CA ILE A 388 -14.96 -5.24 7.42
C ILE A 388 -15.89 -4.91 6.24
N ILE A 389 -16.02 -3.64 5.87
CA ILE A 389 -16.88 -3.22 4.75
C ILE A 389 -16.31 -3.73 3.42
N GLU A 390 -14.99 -3.61 3.19
CA GLU A 390 -14.30 -4.19 2.03
C GLU A 390 -14.59 -5.69 1.88
N ILE A 391 -14.44 -6.45 2.99
CA ILE A 391 -14.74 -7.89 3.00
C ILE A 391 -16.22 -8.15 2.70
N LEU A 392 -17.14 -7.36 3.25
CA LEU A 392 -18.58 -7.51 3.01
C LEU A 392 -18.96 -7.20 1.55
N LEU A 393 -18.34 -6.21 0.92
CA LEU A 393 -18.52 -5.88 -0.50
C LEU A 393 -18.07 -7.05 -1.37
N SER A 394 -16.84 -7.54 -1.18
CA SER A 394 -16.32 -8.68 -1.93
C SER A 394 -17.20 -9.93 -1.77
N ARG A 395 -17.65 -10.23 -0.54
CA ARG A 395 -18.59 -11.34 -0.29
C ARG A 395 -19.95 -11.12 -0.98
N ALA A 396 -20.45 -9.89 -1.03
CA ALA A 396 -21.72 -9.59 -1.69
C ALA A 396 -21.63 -9.82 -3.20
N ASP A 397 -20.53 -9.36 -3.81
CA ASP A 397 -20.25 -9.54 -5.24
C ASP A 397 -20.12 -11.05 -5.58
N ASN A 398 -19.45 -11.82 -4.72
CA ASN A 398 -19.34 -13.28 -4.86
C ASN A 398 -20.70 -14.01 -4.79
N GLU A 399 -21.57 -13.63 -3.85
CA GLU A 399 -22.93 -14.21 -3.78
C GLU A 399 -23.78 -13.84 -5.00
N LEU A 400 -23.61 -12.61 -5.51
CA LEU A 400 -24.32 -12.15 -6.70
C LEU A 400 -23.83 -12.91 -7.95
N LEU A 401 -22.52 -13.08 -8.12
CA LEU A 401 -21.92 -13.88 -9.19
C LEU A 401 -22.40 -15.33 -9.15
N ARG A 402 -22.47 -15.94 -7.96
CA ARG A 402 -23.02 -17.29 -7.82
C ARG A 402 -24.49 -17.37 -8.23
N SER A 403 -25.27 -16.32 -7.99
CA SER A 403 -26.69 -16.26 -8.37
C SER A 403 -26.91 -16.14 -9.88
N SER A 404 -25.91 -15.64 -10.62
CA SER A 404 -25.97 -15.41 -12.06
C SER A 404 -25.47 -16.57 -12.91
N LEU A 405 -24.95 -17.66 -12.32
CA LEU A 405 -24.52 -18.86 -13.06
C LEU A 405 -25.72 -19.57 -13.68
N GLN A 406 -26.00 -19.33 -14.96
CA GLN A 406 -27.23 -19.79 -15.62
C GLN A 406 -27.28 -21.30 -15.84
N ASP A 407 -26.12 -21.92 -16.09
CA ASP A 407 -26.00 -23.32 -16.49
C ASP A 407 -25.85 -24.29 -15.31
N LEU A 408 -26.00 -23.81 -14.06
CA LEU A 408 -25.83 -24.62 -12.86
C LEU A 408 -27.14 -24.76 -12.07
N GLU A 409 -27.59 -26.00 -11.87
CA GLU A 409 -28.82 -26.31 -11.13
C GLU A 409 -28.78 -25.77 -9.68
N SER A 410 -27.63 -25.86 -9.01
CA SER A 410 -27.45 -25.31 -7.66
C SER A 410 -27.59 -23.79 -7.62
N SER A 411 -27.18 -23.08 -8.68
CA SER A 411 -27.40 -21.63 -8.78
C SER A 411 -28.88 -21.33 -9.00
N ALA A 412 -29.52 -21.99 -9.97
CA ALA A 412 -30.93 -21.80 -10.27
C ALA A 412 -31.83 -22.06 -9.05
N LYS A 413 -31.58 -23.14 -8.30
CA LYS A 413 -32.34 -23.49 -7.08
C LYS A 413 -32.19 -22.48 -5.94
N ASN A 414 -31.02 -21.85 -5.82
CA ASN A 414 -30.69 -20.95 -4.70
C ASN A 414 -30.66 -19.47 -5.11
N ARG A 415 -31.03 -19.13 -6.35
CA ARG A 415 -30.85 -17.79 -6.94
C ARG A 415 -31.40 -16.68 -6.05
N ASP A 416 -32.65 -16.81 -5.62
CA ASP A 416 -33.31 -15.79 -4.79
C ASP A 416 -32.66 -15.66 -3.42
N VAL A 417 -32.23 -16.77 -2.82
CA VAL A 417 -31.52 -16.80 -1.54
C VAL A 417 -30.16 -16.12 -1.66
N LEU A 418 -29.41 -16.41 -2.72
CA LEU A 418 -28.10 -15.79 -2.98
C LEU A 418 -28.23 -14.28 -3.22
N ARG A 419 -29.23 -13.85 -4.01
CA ARG A 419 -29.52 -12.41 -4.19
C ARG A 419 -29.91 -11.74 -2.88
N GLN A 420 -30.71 -12.41 -2.04
CA GLN A 420 -31.07 -11.89 -0.73
C GLN A 420 -29.83 -11.81 0.19
N ASN A 421 -28.90 -12.76 0.10
CA ASN A 421 -27.62 -12.72 0.82
C ASN A 421 -26.78 -11.52 0.39
N THR A 422 -26.65 -11.25 -0.91
CA THR A 422 -25.98 -10.05 -1.43
C THR A 422 -26.57 -8.78 -0.79
N VAL A 423 -27.89 -8.62 -0.82
CA VAL A 423 -28.56 -7.45 -0.22
C VAL A 423 -28.30 -7.36 1.29
N ASN A 424 -28.32 -8.48 2.01
CA ASN A 424 -28.07 -8.50 3.45
C ASN A 424 -26.62 -8.14 3.81
N LEU A 425 -25.65 -8.60 3.01
CA LEU A 425 -24.23 -8.25 3.16
C LEU A 425 -24.01 -6.76 2.92
N LEU A 426 -24.59 -6.20 1.85
CA LEU A 426 -24.50 -4.77 1.55
C LEU A 426 -25.17 -3.90 2.63
N LYS A 427 -26.34 -4.31 3.15
CA LYS A 427 -26.98 -3.64 4.30
C LYS A 427 -26.11 -3.69 5.55
N SER A 428 -25.43 -4.82 5.78
CA SER A 428 -24.49 -4.96 6.89
C SER A 428 -23.28 -4.03 6.72
N GLY A 429 -22.75 -3.89 5.51
CA GLY A 429 -21.68 -2.96 5.18
C GLY A 429 -22.11 -1.51 5.38
N LEU A 430 -23.30 -1.13 4.90
CA LEU A 430 -23.89 0.19 5.11
C LEU A 430 -24.05 0.52 6.61
N ASN A 431 -24.57 -0.43 7.40
CA ASN A 431 -24.72 -0.25 8.84
C ASN A 431 -23.37 -0.11 9.54
N MET A 432 -22.38 -0.93 9.15
CA MET A 432 -21.02 -0.86 9.66
C MET A 432 -20.37 0.49 9.33
N GLY A 433 -20.61 1.03 8.13
CA GLY A 433 -20.17 2.36 7.71
C GLY A 433 -20.76 3.52 8.51
N ASN A 434 -21.86 3.30 9.25
CA ASN A 434 -22.46 4.31 10.15
C ASN A 434 -21.91 4.23 11.59
N THR A 435 -21.01 3.29 11.88
CA THR A 435 -20.41 3.14 13.21
C THR A 435 -19.64 4.40 13.60
N ASN A 436 -19.74 4.79 14.87
CA ASN A 436 -18.92 5.87 15.43
C ASN A 436 -17.50 5.35 15.69
N CYS A 437 -16.51 5.86 14.96
CA CYS A 437 -15.11 5.47 15.10
C CYS A 437 -14.33 6.32 16.12
N GLY A 438 -15.02 7.21 16.84
CA GLY A 438 -14.45 7.99 17.94
C GLY A 438 -13.65 9.22 17.51
N LEU A 439 -13.15 9.97 18.50
CA LEU A 439 -12.45 11.26 18.28
C LEU A 439 -11.04 11.11 17.68
N ARG A 440 -10.50 9.89 17.64
CA ARG A 440 -9.17 9.59 17.09
C ARG A 440 -9.20 9.13 15.63
N GLU A 441 -10.39 9.11 15.01
CA GLU A 441 -10.53 8.84 13.59
C GLU A 441 -9.86 9.96 12.77
N THR A 442 -8.96 9.58 11.87
CA THR A 442 -8.32 10.54 10.96
C THR A 442 -9.29 10.94 9.85
N ILE A 443 -9.10 12.11 9.25
CA ILE A 443 -9.92 12.56 8.13
C ILE A 443 -9.81 11.61 6.93
N SER A 444 -8.63 11.05 6.66
CA SER A 444 -8.41 10.08 5.59
C SER A 444 -9.16 8.77 5.83
N ASP A 445 -9.14 8.24 7.06
CA ASP A 445 -9.91 7.05 7.41
C ASP A 445 -11.42 7.28 7.28
N LYS A 446 -11.89 8.46 7.70
CA LYS A 446 -13.28 8.85 7.56
C LYS A 446 -13.70 8.90 6.08
N LEU A 447 -12.90 9.53 5.22
CA LEU A 447 -13.19 9.60 3.79
C LEU A 447 -13.21 8.21 3.14
N LYS A 448 -12.25 7.35 3.50
CA LYS A 448 -12.23 5.95 3.04
C LYS A 448 -13.49 5.20 3.47
N ARG A 449 -13.89 5.31 4.73
CA ARG A 449 -15.12 4.70 5.26
C ARG A 449 -16.37 5.22 4.56
N GLU A 450 -16.44 6.53 4.29
CA GLU A 450 -17.55 7.14 3.56
C GLU A 450 -17.62 6.69 2.10
N LYS A 451 -16.47 6.50 1.42
CA LYS A 451 -16.41 5.90 0.08
C LYS A 451 -16.98 4.48 0.09
N LEU A 452 -16.49 3.62 0.97
CA LEU A 452 -16.97 2.25 1.09
C LEU A 452 -18.47 2.19 1.43
N ARG A 453 -18.97 3.14 2.23
CA ARG A 453 -20.42 3.28 2.51
C ARG A 453 -21.19 3.63 1.23
N ARG A 454 -20.72 4.57 0.41
CA ARG A 454 -21.35 4.92 -0.88
C ARG A 454 -21.35 3.73 -1.83
N GLU A 455 -20.28 2.96 -1.88
CA GLU A 455 -20.18 1.73 -2.65
C GLU A 455 -21.26 0.70 -2.27
N CYS A 456 -21.57 0.54 -0.97
CA CYS A 456 -22.71 -0.28 -0.53
C CYS A 456 -24.05 0.31 -1.00
N VAL A 457 -24.21 1.63 -0.94
CA VAL A 457 -25.46 2.32 -1.30
C VAL A 457 -25.75 2.17 -2.79
N VAL A 458 -24.78 2.44 -3.68
CA VAL A 458 -24.99 2.36 -5.13
C VAL A 458 -25.36 0.94 -5.54
N ARG A 459 -24.66 -0.09 -5.03
CA ARG A 459 -24.99 -1.50 -5.27
C ARG A 459 -26.39 -1.86 -4.76
N LEU A 460 -26.79 -1.37 -3.58
CA LEU A 460 -28.14 -1.59 -3.05
C LEU A 460 -29.23 -0.96 -3.93
N VAL A 461 -29.03 0.30 -4.37
CA VAL A 461 -29.99 1.00 -5.22
C VAL A 461 -30.22 0.21 -6.51
N VAL A 462 -29.13 -0.21 -7.15
CA VAL A 462 -29.14 -0.92 -8.44
C VAL A 462 -29.76 -2.32 -8.31
N LEU A 463 -29.52 -3.04 -7.21
CA LEU A 463 -30.03 -4.40 -7.02
C LEU A 463 -31.46 -4.49 -6.52
N THR A 464 -31.96 -3.48 -5.81
CA THR A 464 -33.26 -3.53 -5.11
C THR A 464 -34.35 -2.72 -5.78
N LYS A 465 -34.00 -1.80 -6.68
CA LYS A 465 -34.98 -1.04 -7.45
C LYS A 465 -35.18 -1.68 -8.82
N GLU A 466 -36.45 -1.93 -9.18
CA GLU A 466 -36.81 -2.35 -10.53
C GLU A 466 -36.45 -1.28 -11.57
N GLN A 467 -36.61 0.00 -11.21
CA GLN A 467 -36.17 1.15 -11.98
C GLN A 467 -35.63 2.21 -11.02
N PHE A 468 -34.50 2.83 -11.36
CA PHE A 468 -33.93 3.96 -10.64
C PHE A 468 -33.67 5.12 -11.60
N THR A 469 -33.80 6.33 -11.07
CA THR A 469 -33.54 7.56 -11.81
C THR A 469 -32.21 8.17 -11.37
N GLU A 470 -31.69 9.12 -12.15
CA GLU A 470 -30.56 9.95 -11.73
C GLU A 470 -30.85 10.66 -10.40
N GLN A 471 -32.08 11.14 -10.20
CA GLN A 471 -32.49 11.76 -8.93
C GLN A 471 -32.45 10.79 -7.75
N ASP A 472 -32.73 9.50 -7.96
CA ASP A 472 -32.58 8.48 -6.92
C ASP A 472 -31.12 8.31 -6.52
N LEU A 473 -30.20 8.31 -7.49
CA LEU A 473 -28.77 8.19 -7.25
C LEU A 473 -28.23 9.43 -6.53
N ILE A 474 -28.57 10.63 -6.99
CA ILE A 474 -28.20 11.90 -6.35
C ILE A 474 -28.72 11.95 -4.91
N ARG A 475 -29.98 11.56 -4.66
CA ARG A 475 -30.56 11.57 -3.31
C ARG A 475 -29.81 10.65 -2.34
N ASN A 476 -29.32 9.50 -2.82
CA ASN A 476 -28.70 8.50 -1.97
C ASN A 476 -27.17 8.67 -1.83
N LEU A 477 -26.48 9.13 -2.88
CA LEU A 477 -25.02 9.23 -2.95
C LEU A 477 -24.51 10.66 -2.75
N GLY A 478 -25.33 11.66 -3.06
CA GLY A 478 -24.95 13.08 -3.11
C GLY A 478 -24.50 13.53 -4.51
N MET A 479 -24.73 14.81 -4.81
CA MET A 479 -24.42 15.41 -6.11
C MET A 479 -22.92 15.32 -6.45
N ASP A 480 -22.06 15.47 -5.45
CA ASP A 480 -20.60 15.49 -5.63
C ASP A 480 -19.99 14.11 -5.87
N HIS A 481 -20.76 13.03 -5.71
CA HIS A 481 -20.24 11.67 -5.72
C HIS A 481 -20.92 10.75 -6.72
N TYR A 482 -22.21 10.95 -7.01
CA TYR A 482 -22.98 9.94 -7.75
C TYR A 482 -22.39 9.60 -9.12
N MET A 483 -21.85 10.58 -9.87
CA MET A 483 -21.27 10.32 -11.19
C MET A 483 -20.12 9.34 -11.12
N LYS A 484 -19.14 9.58 -10.23
CA LYS A 484 -17.96 8.72 -10.08
C LYS A 484 -18.36 7.32 -9.60
N GLU A 485 -19.16 7.23 -8.54
CA GLU A 485 -19.58 5.95 -7.96
C GLU A 485 -20.40 5.10 -8.97
N VAL A 486 -21.16 5.75 -9.86
CA VAL A 486 -21.92 5.07 -10.93
C VAL A 486 -20.99 4.64 -12.07
N ASP A 487 -20.04 5.47 -12.47
CA ASP A 487 -19.08 5.13 -13.52
C ASP A 487 -18.19 3.95 -13.10
N ASP A 488 -17.65 4.01 -11.88
CA ASP A 488 -16.87 2.93 -11.26
C ASP A 488 -17.70 1.62 -11.25
N LEU A 489 -18.98 1.68 -10.88
CA LEU A 489 -19.83 0.49 -10.84
C LEU A 489 -20.24 -0.02 -12.24
N LYS A 490 -20.39 0.84 -13.24
CA LYS A 490 -20.69 0.45 -14.63
C LYS A 490 -19.54 -0.32 -15.27
N ASN A 491 -18.31 0.01 -14.89
CA ASN A 491 -17.12 -0.68 -15.37
C ASN A 491 -17.01 -2.11 -14.80
N ASN A 492 -17.63 -2.37 -13.64
CA ASN A 492 -17.75 -3.71 -13.08
C ASN A 492 -18.73 -4.59 -13.88
N GLU A 493 -18.24 -5.67 -14.46
CA GLU A 493 -19.01 -6.57 -15.33
C GLU A 493 -20.27 -7.15 -14.67
N LEU A 494 -20.22 -7.38 -13.35
CA LEU A 494 -21.33 -7.95 -12.60
C LEU A 494 -22.54 -7.00 -12.51
N TYR A 495 -22.29 -5.70 -12.56
CA TYR A 495 -23.30 -4.66 -12.38
C TYR A 495 -23.65 -3.93 -13.68
N ARG A 496 -22.82 -4.03 -14.72
CA ARG A 496 -22.99 -3.34 -16.01
C ARG A 496 -24.40 -3.50 -16.59
N ALA A 497 -24.96 -4.70 -16.54
CA ALA A 497 -26.29 -5.02 -17.08
C ALA A 497 -27.47 -4.33 -16.36
N TYR A 498 -27.25 -3.74 -15.18
CA TYR A 498 -28.30 -3.02 -14.46
C TYR A 498 -28.37 -1.53 -14.83
N PHE A 499 -27.43 -1.05 -15.66
CA PHE A 499 -27.39 0.33 -16.14
C PHE A 499 -27.84 0.48 -17.60
N THR A 500 -28.17 -0.63 -18.25
CA THR A 500 -28.77 -0.71 -19.59
C THR A 500 -30.27 -0.87 -19.47
#